data_AF-A0A9P4QTT9-F1
#
_entry.id   AF-A0A9P4QTT9-F1
#
_cell.length_a   1.000
_cell.length_b   1.000
_cell.length_c   1.000
_cell.angle_alpha   90.00
_cell.angle_beta   90.00
_cell.angle_gamma   90.00
#
_symmetry.space_group_name_H-M   'P 1'
#
loop_
_entity.id
_entity.type
_entity.pdbx_description
1 polymer ?
#
loop_
_entity_poly.entity_id
_entity_poly.type
_entity_poly.pdbx_seq_one_letter_code
_entity_poly.pdbx_strand_id
1 'polypeptide(L)'
;MDGLSGAASVIAVVDISAKVVSLCYKYSVEVKRAKDDIERLRRKVNDTKNVLEKLQQLLDKQGKSHLPTINTLLDPLQRCSQELKELEATLQAKLEPSGRRKAMQRVGLRALKWPLTSKEVEKTVYNLEKYGHTFSLALQIDQTVLAVDISRQLDLTKLPIATGASFNSHADEHNARCLPNTRTDLLKNIADWANSKDGKPIFWLCGMAGTGKSTIARTAAQSFTKNSQLGASFFFKKGEGERGNASRFFSTIATDLVAREPGMLPGIREALDEDSALSQKALKDQFEKLILRPLSGIQQTHSTTTARVIVIDALDECEREKDVRVILDLLTQAKDMRSVSLRVLVTSRPELHIRLGFQEMPNGTYQDLFLHEVAKNTIEHDIRLFYEHELSMIRRARMLSPDWPTADQIRALVELAVPLFIFAATVCRYISTKGGHPEGYLSKVLAYQKSTFSQLDRTYLPILEQLLVEQEEDEKEAWLQAFRKLVGSIVVLESPLSTVSLARLLQVPQKEIECRLDALHSVLSVPNSQDTPVRLLHLSFRDFLIDRQRQGKSQFWIDASDTQNSLTSFCLELMSGPDGLHQDICNLSRPGTMRSEIDEGTITSHLSPELQYACRYWVSHLEQS
;
A
#
# COMPACT_ATOMS: atom_id res chain seq x y z
N MET A 1 15.23 -11.87 -19.14
CA MET A 1 15.11 -12.64 -20.39
C MET A 1 14.30 -11.81 -21.36
N ASP A 2 14.84 -11.60 -22.55
CA ASP A 2 14.91 -10.26 -23.13
C ASP A 2 13.76 -9.94 -24.08
N GLY A 3 12.71 -9.28 -23.60
CA GLY A 3 11.63 -8.74 -24.44
C GLY A 3 12.10 -7.70 -25.49
N LEU A 4 13.37 -7.29 -25.45
CA LEU A 4 14.03 -6.52 -26.51
C LEU A 4 14.20 -7.34 -27.80
N SER A 5 14.35 -8.66 -27.73
CA SER A 5 14.48 -9.52 -28.91
C SER A 5 13.16 -9.61 -29.69
N GLY A 6 12.03 -9.80 -29.00
CA GLY A 6 10.71 -9.99 -29.63
C GLY A 6 10.20 -8.76 -30.39
N ALA A 7 10.25 -7.57 -29.79
CA ALA A 7 9.83 -6.35 -30.46
C ALA A 7 10.70 -6.04 -31.69
N ALA A 8 12.02 -6.25 -31.57
CA ALA A 8 12.95 -6.08 -32.70
C ALA A 8 12.67 -7.09 -33.83
N SER A 9 12.31 -8.34 -33.50
CA SER A 9 11.91 -9.35 -34.48
C SER A 9 10.64 -8.97 -35.24
N VAL A 10 9.62 -8.43 -34.56
CA VAL A 10 8.39 -7.95 -35.21
C VAL A 10 8.69 -6.83 -36.20
N ILE A 11 9.44 -5.81 -35.78
CA ILE A 11 9.84 -4.68 -36.64
C ILE A 11 10.59 -5.17 -37.88
N ALA A 12 11.55 -6.07 -37.71
CA ALA A 12 12.34 -6.62 -38.81
C ALA A 12 11.47 -7.34 -39.86
N VAL A 13 10.44 -8.06 -39.42
CA VAL A 13 9.50 -8.77 -40.33
C VAL A 13 8.56 -7.78 -41.03
N VAL A 14 8.10 -6.72 -40.35
CA VAL A 14 7.28 -5.67 -40.96
C VAL A 14 8.04 -4.94 -42.07
N ASP A 15 9.28 -4.53 -41.79
CA ASP A 15 10.13 -3.81 -42.75
C ASP A 15 10.40 -4.63 -44.00
N ILE A 16 10.76 -5.91 -43.83
CA ILE A 16 11.06 -6.77 -44.98
C ILE A 16 9.80 -7.11 -45.79
N SER A 17 8.66 -7.29 -45.12
CA SER A 17 7.37 -7.48 -45.80
C SER A 17 7.03 -6.28 -46.67
N ALA A 18 7.26 -5.06 -46.18
CA ALA A 18 7.04 -3.83 -46.95
C ALA A 18 7.92 -3.76 -48.21
N LYS A 19 9.19 -4.17 -48.10
CA LYS A 19 10.11 -4.26 -49.25
C LYS A 19 9.64 -5.29 -50.28
N VAL A 20 9.24 -6.48 -49.84
CA VAL A 20 8.72 -7.54 -50.72
C VAL A 20 7.44 -7.09 -51.43
N VAL A 21 6.51 -6.42 -50.73
CA VAL A 21 5.29 -5.84 -51.33
C VAL A 21 5.63 -4.83 -52.43
N SER A 22 6.61 -3.95 -52.19
CA SER A 22 7.10 -2.99 -53.18
C SER A 22 7.72 -3.66 -54.41
N LEU A 23 8.50 -4.72 -54.21
CA LEU A 23 9.08 -5.51 -55.31
C LEU A 23 7.99 -6.23 -56.12
N CYS A 24 7.02 -6.86 -55.47
CA CYS A 24 5.88 -7.49 -56.14
C CYS A 24 5.08 -6.47 -56.95
N TYR A 25 4.88 -5.26 -56.42
CA TYR A 25 4.22 -4.18 -57.15
C TYR A 25 4.98 -3.81 -58.44
N LYS A 26 6.31 -3.65 -58.39
CA LYS A 26 7.13 -3.38 -59.59
C LYS A 26 6.96 -4.48 -60.65
N TYR A 27 7.01 -5.75 -60.24
CA TYR A 27 6.78 -6.88 -61.15
C TYR A 27 5.35 -6.91 -61.71
N SER A 28 4.33 -6.52 -60.93
CA SER A 28 2.92 -6.50 -61.38
C SER A 28 2.66 -5.53 -62.53
N VAL A 29 3.42 -4.42 -62.57
CA VAL A 29 3.34 -3.39 -63.62
C VAL A 29 4.01 -3.87 -64.91
N GLU A 30 5.16 -4.55 -64.79
CA GLU A 30 6.01 -4.88 -65.94
C GLU A 30 5.80 -6.30 -66.52
N VAL A 31 5.16 -7.21 -65.77
CA VAL A 31 4.97 -8.62 -66.19
C VAL A 31 3.50 -8.97 -66.41
N LYS A 32 3.11 -9.22 -67.66
CA LYS A 32 1.73 -9.59 -68.02
C LYS A 32 1.37 -11.07 -67.80
N ARG A 33 2.33 -12.00 -67.91
CA ARG A 33 2.08 -13.46 -67.94
C ARG A 33 2.04 -14.16 -66.57
N ALA A 34 2.20 -13.42 -65.46
CA ALA A 34 2.24 -13.97 -64.09
C ALA A 34 1.45 -13.10 -63.10
N LYS A 35 0.51 -12.27 -63.59
CA LYS A 35 -0.20 -11.28 -62.75
C LYS A 35 -0.91 -11.89 -61.55
N ASP A 36 -1.56 -13.04 -61.73
CA ASP A 36 -2.32 -13.69 -60.66
C ASP A 36 -1.42 -14.19 -59.53
N ASP A 37 -0.28 -14.82 -59.88
CA ASP A 37 0.72 -15.28 -58.92
C ASP A 37 1.36 -14.10 -58.16
N ILE A 38 1.68 -13.01 -58.87
CA ILE A 38 2.25 -11.79 -58.27
C ILE A 38 1.26 -11.16 -57.28
N GLU A 39 -0.01 -11.02 -57.68
CA GLU A 39 -1.02 -10.38 -56.84
C GLU A 39 -1.40 -11.26 -55.64
N ARG A 40 -1.46 -12.59 -55.81
CA ARG A 40 -1.70 -13.54 -54.72
C ARG A 40 -0.58 -13.48 -53.68
N LEU A 41 0.68 -13.48 -54.11
CA LEU A 41 1.84 -13.35 -53.22
C LEU A 41 1.85 -11.99 -52.51
N ARG A 42 1.67 -10.90 -53.27
CA ARG A 42 1.63 -9.53 -52.75
C ARG A 42 0.57 -9.37 -51.68
N ARG A 43 -0.65 -9.86 -51.94
CA ARG A 43 -1.75 -9.83 -50.98
C ARG A 43 -1.37 -10.55 -49.69
N LYS A 44 -0.80 -11.75 -49.79
CA LYS A 44 -0.47 -12.55 -48.60
C LYS A 44 0.66 -11.97 -47.75
N VAL A 45 1.68 -11.41 -48.39
CA VAL A 45 2.74 -10.67 -47.69
C VAL A 45 2.15 -9.43 -47.00
N ASN A 46 1.26 -8.72 -47.67
CA ASN A 46 0.59 -7.54 -47.11
C ASN A 46 -0.33 -7.89 -45.93
N ASP A 47 -1.08 -8.99 -46.01
CA ASP A 47 -1.92 -9.48 -44.91
C ASP A 47 -1.06 -9.81 -43.67
N THR A 48 0.06 -10.52 -43.87
CA THR A 48 1.01 -10.86 -42.81
C THR A 48 1.61 -9.61 -42.17
N LYS A 49 2.00 -8.63 -43.01
CA LYS A 49 2.49 -7.33 -42.57
C LYS A 49 1.47 -6.61 -41.69
N ASN A 50 0.21 -6.51 -42.13
CA ASN A 50 -0.85 -5.82 -41.40
C ASN A 50 -1.11 -6.43 -40.01
N VAL A 51 -1.04 -7.77 -39.88
CA VAL A 51 -1.16 -8.45 -38.58
C VAL A 51 -0.01 -8.06 -37.64
N LEU A 52 1.21 -8.02 -38.17
CA LEU A 52 2.40 -7.68 -37.39
C LEU A 52 2.48 -6.19 -37.04
N GLU A 53 1.96 -5.28 -37.88
CA GLU A 53 1.82 -3.87 -37.55
C GLU A 53 0.84 -3.65 -36.38
N LYS A 54 -0.27 -4.41 -36.33
CA LYS A 54 -1.18 -4.39 -35.17
C LYS A 54 -0.49 -4.88 -33.90
N LEU A 55 0.30 -5.96 -34.00
CA LEU A 55 1.08 -6.47 -32.87
C LEU A 55 2.13 -5.45 -32.39
N GLN A 56 2.79 -4.75 -33.32
CA GLN A 56 3.73 -3.68 -33.00
C GLN A 56 3.05 -2.52 -32.26
N GLN A 57 1.88 -2.06 -32.72
CA GLN A 57 1.12 -1.00 -32.04
C GLN A 57 0.73 -1.37 -30.60
N LEU A 58 0.43 -2.65 -30.33
CA LEU A 58 0.15 -3.13 -28.98
C LEU A 58 1.40 -3.12 -28.09
N LEU A 59 2.55 -3.56 -28.63
CA LEU A 59 3.84 -3.54 -27.94
C LEU A 59 4.27 -2.12 -27.55
N ASP A 60 4.05 -1.14 -28.43
CA ASP A 60 4.43 0.26 -28.21
C ASP A 60 3.56 0.94 -27.14
N LYS A 61 2.27 0.56 -27.02
CA LYS A 61 1.33 1.19 -26.07
C LYS A 61 1.37 0.60 -24.66
N GLN A 62 1.58 -0.72 -24.52
CA GLN A 62 1.36 -1.40 -23.24
C GLN A 62 2.64 -1.85 -22.52
N GLY A 63 3.81 -1.68 -23.14
CA GLY A 63 5.05 -2.21 -22.59
C GLY A 63 5.13 -3.73 -22.69
N LYS A 64 6.36 -4.24 -22.72
CA LYS A 64 6.68 -5.63 -23.09
C LYS A 64 6.24 -6.71 -22.08
N SER A 65 5.82 -6.31 -20.87
CA SER A 65 5.49 -7.22 -19.77
C SER A 65 4.07 -7.81 -19.82
N HIS A 66 3.22 -7.33 -20.73
CA HIS A 66 1.78 -7.67 -20.75
C HIS A 66 1.34 -8.62 -21.88
N LEU A 67 2.25 -9.04 -22.76
CA LEU A 67 1.92 -9.95 -23.87
C LEU A 67 2.55 -11.34 -23.63
N PRO A 68 1.87 -12.27 -22.95
CA PRO A 68 2.42 -13.58 -22.59
C PRO A 68 2.83 -14.42 -23.81
N THR A 69 2.22 -14.19 -24.98
CA THR A 69 2.54 -14.98 -26.18
C THR A 69 3.78 -14.49 -26.94
N ILE A 70 4.34 -13.31 -26.64
CA ILE A 70 5.44 -12.73 -27.44
C ILE A 70 6.68 -13.65 -27.51
N ASN A 71 6.96 -14.39 -26.43
CA ASN A 71 8.08 -15.34 -26.39
C ASN A 71 7.80 -16.58 -27.24
N THR A 72 6.54 -17.00 -27.36
CA THR A 72 6.13 -18.13 -28.21
C THR A 72 6.15 -17.78 -29.70
N LEU A 73 6.13 -16.48 -30.03
CA LEU A 73 6.16 -15.98 -31.40
C LEU A 73 7.58 -15.83 -31.97
N LEU A 74 8.63 -15.91 -31.15
CA LEU A 74 10.02 -15.72 -31.61
C LEU A 74 10.41 -16.67 -32.75
N ASP A 75 10.13 -17.96 -32.59
CA ASP A 75 10.43 -18.99 -33.61
C ASP A 75 9.62 -18.77 -34.91
N PRO A 76 8.28 -18.60 -34.88
CA PRO A 76 7.50 -18.23 -36.06
C PRO A 76 7.96 -16.93 -36.73
N LEU A 77 8.28 -15.88 -35.95
CA LEU A 77 8.78 -14.60 -36.47
C LEU A 77 10.12 -14.77 -37.18
N GLN A 78 11.04 -15.54 -36.61
CA GLN A 78 12.34 -15.81 -37.21
C GLN A 78 12.21 -16.59 -38.53
N ARG A 79 11.35 -17.62 -38.57
CA ARG A 79 11.09 -18.39 -39.80
C ARG A 79 10.42 -17.55 -40.88
N CYS A 80 9.43 -16.74 -40.51
CA CYS A 80 8.78 -15.79 -41.42
C CYS A 80 9.78 -14.76 -41.96
N SER A 81 10.67 -14.23 -41.11
CA SER A 81 11.73 -13.30 -41.52
C SER A 81 12.67 -13.92 -42.54
N GLN A 82 13.12 -15.15 -42.30
CA GLN A 82 14.03 -15.86 -43.19
C GLN A 82 13.39 -16.12 -44.56
N GLU A 83 12.13 -16.56 -44.59
CA GLU A 83 11.40 -16.83 -45.82
C GLU A 83 11.16 -15.55 -46.64
N LEU A 84 10.86 -14.43 -45.97
CA LEU A 84 10.76 -13.13 -46.63
C LEU A 84 12.12 -12.59 -47.13
N LYS A 85 13.23 -12.88 -46.44
CA LYS A 85 14.60 -12.55 -46.92
C LYS A 85 14.96 -13.31 -48.18
N GLU A 86 14.68 -14.60 -48.21
CA GLU A 86 14.92 -15.45 -49.38
C GLU A 86 14.07 -15.01 -50.58
N LEU A 87 12.82 -14.63 -50.31
CA LEU A 87 11.93 -14.08 -51.32
C LEU A 87 12.40 -12.71 -51.83
N GLU A 88 12.79 -11.79 -50.94
CA GLU A 88 13.35 -10.48 -51.29
C GLU A 88 14.60 -10.66 -52.17
N ALA A 89 15.54 -11.51 -51.75
CA ALA A 89 16.78 -11.78 -52.47
C ALA A 89 16.50 -12.35 -53.87
N THR A 90 15.54 -13.26 -53.99
CA THR A 90 15.14 -13.86 -55.28
C THR A 90 14.52 -12.83 -56.22
N LEU A 91 13.67 -11.94 -55.69
CA LEU A 91 13.06 -10.85 -56.45
C LEU A 91 14.11 -9.79 -56.83
N GLN A 92 15.08 -9.47 -55.97
CA GLN A 92 16.14 -8.48 -56.23
C GLN A 92 17.23 -8.98 -57.20
N ALA A 93 17.67 -10.24 -57.09
CA ALA A 93 18.73 -10.81 -57.92
C ALA A 93 18.42 -10.80 -59.43
N LYS A 94 17.15 -10.60 -59.80
CA LYS A 94 16.68 -10.54 -61.19
C LYS A 94 16.32 -9.13 -61.65
N LEU A 95 16.41 -8.14 -60.76
CA LEU A 95 16.36 -6.70 -61.04
C LEU A 95 17.77 -6.11 -61.26
N GLU A 96 18.78 -6.63 -60.58
CA GLU A 96 20.19 -6.22 -60.72
C GLU A 96 20.91 -6.97 -61.86
N PRO A 97 21.59 -6.28 -62.81
CA PRO A 97 22.36 -6.95 -63.85
C PRO A 97 23.67 -7.53 -63.30
N SER A 98 23.85 -8.85 -63.37
CA SER A 98 25.15 -9.51 -63.14
C SER A 98 26.24 -8.81 -63.95
N GLY A 99 27.34 -8.40 -63.30
CA GLY A 99 28.38 -7.49 -63.81
C GLY A 99 29.04 -7.82 -65.16
N ARG A 100 28.79 -8.99 -65.75
CA ARG A 100 29.23 -9.36 -67.11
C ARG A 100 28.36 -8.79 -68.25
N ARG A 101 27.22 -8.14 -67.97
CA ARG A 101 26.26 -7.64 -68.99
C ARG A 101 26.13 -6.10 -69.05
N LYS A 102 27.18 -5.34 -68.71
CA LYS A 102 27.19 -3.87 -68.87
C LYS A 102 27.54 -3.38 -70.29
N ALA A 103 28.02 -4.23 -71.20
CA ALA A 103 28.55 -3.80 -72.50
C ALA A 103 27.52 -3.64 -73.64
N MET A 104 26.22 -3.84 -73.41
CA MET A 104 25.17 -3.54 -74.41
C MET A 104 23.95 -2.92 -73.74
N GLN A 105 24.00 -1.62 -73.52
CA GLN A 105 22.84 -0.80 -73.14
C GLN A 105 22.68 0.36 -74.13
N ARG A 106 22.26 0.05 -75.35
CA ARG A 106 21.50 0.99 -76.19
C ARG A 106 20.46 0.18 -76.97
N VAL A 107 19.21 0.64 -76.87
CA VAL A 107 18.01 0.21 -77.61
C VAL A 107 17.28 -1.03 -77.07
N GLY A 108 16.02 -0.82 -76.63
CA GLY A 108 14.97 -1.85 -76.55
C GLY A 108 14.47 -2.20 -75.14
N LEU A 109 13.17 -1.95 -74.90
CA LEU A 109 12.40 -2.34 -73.71
C LEU A 109 12.76 -3.75 -73.20
N ARG A 110 13.34 -3.86 -71.99
CA ARG A 110 13.39 -5.15 -71.30
C ARG A 110 12.08 -5.35 -70.55
N ALA A 111 11.27 -6.30 -71.00
CA ALA A 111 10.21 -6.84 -70.16
C ALA A 111 10.86 -7.63 -69.01
N LEU A 112 10.60 -7.25 -67.76
CA LEU A 112 10.97 -8.06 -66.61
C LEU A 112 10.39 -9.48 -66.79
N LYS A 113 11.18 -10.50 -66.44
CA LYS A 113 10.70 -11.89 -66.38
C LYS A 113 10.47 -12.24 -64.92
N TRP A 114 9.26 -12.72 -64.61
CA TRP A 114 8.93 -13.21 -63.28
C TRP A 114 9.88 -14.35 -62.87
N PRO A 115 10.52 -14.28 -61.68
CA PRO A 115 11.59 -15.19 -61.34
C PRO A 115 11.15 -16.48 -60.62
N LEU A 116 9.87 -16.56 -60.22
CA LEU A 116 9.32 -17.69 -59.47
C LEU A 116 8.43 -18.57 -60.36
N THR A 117 8.44 -19.86 -60.10
CA THR A 117 7.45 -20.81 -60.62
C THR A 117 6.16 -20.72 -59.81
N SER A 118 5.02 -21.10 -60.42
CA SER A 118 3.73 -21.11 -59.71
C SER A 118 3.76 -22.01 -58.45
N LYS A 119 4.53 -23.12 -58.49
CA LYS A 119 4.74 -24.01 -57.34
C LYS A 119 5.50 -23.35 -56.18
N GLU A 120 6.51 -22.52 -56.48
CA GLU A 120 7.25 -21.75 -55.47
C GLU A 120 6.38 -20.64 -54.87
N VAL A 121 5.55 -19.99 -55.69
CA VAL A 121 4.57 -19.00 -55.23
C VAL A 121 3.55 -19.65 -54.31
N GLU A 122 2.99 -20.80 -54.69
CA GLU A 122 2.03 -21.54 -53.88
C GLU A 122 2.60 -21.96 -52.52
N LYS A 123 3.82 -22.50 -52.51
CA LYS A 123 4.53 -22.86 -51.26
C LYS A 123 4.73 -21.65 -50.34
N THR A 124 5.17 -20.53 -50.92
CA THR A 124 5.43 -19.29 -50.17
C THR A 124 4.13 -18.72 -49.59
N VAL A 125 3.06 -18.68 -50.40
CA VAL A 125 1.73 -18.24 -49.95
C VAL A 125 1.20 -19.13 -48.83
N TYR A 126 1.34 -20.45 -48.94
CA TYR A 126 0.95 -21.40 -47.89
C TYR A 126 1.71 -21.16 -46.57
N ASN A 127 3.02 -20.94 -46.63
CA ASN A 127 3.81 -20.68 -45.43
C ASN A 127 3.46 -19.34 -44.78
N LEU A 128 3.32 -18.27 -45.57
CA LEU A 128 2.87 -16.97 -45.07
C LEU A 128 1.46 -17.03 -44.47
N GLU A 129 0.58 -17.86 -45.01
CA GLU A 129 -0.74 -18.13 -44.43
C GLU A 129 -0.68 -18.77 -43.07
N LYS A 130 0.20 -19.77 -42.92
CA LYS A 130 0.44 -20.43 -41.64
C LYS A 130 1.02 -19.46 -40.60
N TYR A 131 1.99 -18.62 -40.97
CA TYR A 131 2.54 -17.62 -40.07
C TYR A 131 1.49 -16.57 -39.69
N GLY A 132 0.74 -16.05 -40.67
CA GLY A 132 -0.35 -15.09 -40.44
C GLY A 132 -1.41 -15.62 -39.46
N HIS A 133 -1.82 -16.89 -39.60
CA HIS A 133 -2.72 -17.54 -38.64
C HIS A 133 -2.11 -17.63 -37.24
N THR A 134 -0.84 -18.02 -37.14
CA THR A 134 -0.14 -18.14 -35.86
C THR A 134 -0.05 -16.79 -35.14
N PHE A 135 0.31 -15.71 -35.86
CA PHE A 135 0.36 -14.36 -35.31
C PHE A 135 -1.03 -13.86 -34.89
N SER A 136 -2.05 -14.11 -35.71
CA SER A 136 -3.43 -13.73 -35.39
C SER A 136 -3.95 -14.44 -34.14
N LEU A 137 -3.68 -15.75 -33.99
CA LEU A 137 -4.10 -16.51 -32.82
C LEU A 137 -3.41 -16.01 -31.54
N ALA A 138 -2.11 -15.74 -31.61
CA ALA A 138 -1.37 -15.18 -30.49
C ALA A 138 -1.91 -13.82 -30.06
N LEU A 139 -2.22 -12.95 -31.03
CA LEU A 139 -2.83 -11.64 -30.75
C LEU A 139 -4.24 -11.77 -30.13
N GLN A 140 -5.04 -12.74 -30.55
CA GLN A 140 -6.34 -13.03 -29.93
C GLN A 140 -6.20 -13.53 -28.48
N ILE A 141 -5.20 -14.37 -28.20
CA ILE A 141 -4.91 -14.83 -26.83
C ILE A 141 -4.55 -13.62 -25.96
N ASP A 142 -3.62 -12.78 -26.40
CA ASP A 142 -3.21 -11.59 -25.65
C ASP A 142 -4.37 -10.60 -25.45
N GLN A 143 -5.20 -10.36 -26.47
CA GLN A 143 -6.41 -9.54 -26.35
C GLN A 143 -7.39 -10.11 -25.32
N THR A 144 -7.54 -11.44 -25.27
CA THR A 144 -8.42 -12.11 -24.30
C THR A 144 -7.88 -11.96 -22.88
N VAL A 145 -6.56 -12.11 -22.68
CA VAL A 145 -5.90 -11.90 -21.39
C VAL A 145 -6.13 -10.47 -20.90
N LEU A 146 -5.92 -9.47 -21.77
CA LEU A 146 -6.15 -8.06 -21.43
C LEU A 146 -7.62 -7.77 -21.10
N ALA A 147 -8.56 -8.34 -21.85
CA ALA A 147 -9.98 -8.18 -21.57
C ALA A 147 -10.37 -8.78 -20.20
N VAL A 148 -9.80 -9.95 -19.85
CA VAL A 148 -9.98 -10.58 -18.54
C VAL A 148 -9.37 -9.72 -17.43
N ASP A 149 -8.17 -9.16 -17.62
CA ASP A 149 -7.53 -8.29 -16.63
C ASP A 149 -8.31 -6.98 -16.39
N ILE A 150 -8.83 -6.36 -17.46
CA ILE A 150 -9.71 -5.18 -17.35
C ILE A 150 -10.99 -5.53 -16.59
N SER A 151 -11.61 -6.67 -16.94
CA SER A 151 -12.82 -7.14 -16.29
C SER A 151 -12.59 -7.42 -14.79
N ARG A 152 -11.43 -7.98 -14.45
CA ARG A 152 -10.98 -8.17 -13.07
C ARG A 152 -10.84 -6.85 -12.30
N GLN A 153 -10.21 -5.84 -12.91
CA GLN A 153 -10.03 -4.54 -12.25
C GLN A 153 -11.37 -3.83 -12.00
N LEU A 154 -12.30 -3.92 -12.95
CA LEU A 154 -13.65 -3.33 -12.86
C LEU A 154 -14.53 -3.94 -11.75
N ASP A 155 -14.30 -5.19 -11.36
CA ASP A 155 -15.04 -5.77 -10.23
C ASP A 155 -14.45 -5.36 -8.89
N LEU A 156 -13.13 -5.30 -8.79
CA LEU A 156 -12.45 -4.93 -7.56
C LEU A 156 -12.64 -3.46 -7.20
N THR A 157 -12.88 -2.58 -8.19
CA THR A 157 -13.26 -1.18 -7.93
C THR A 157 -14.63 -1.05 -7.25
N LYS A 158 -15.47 -2.09 -7.24
CA LYS A 158 -16.75 -2.09 -6.50
C LYS A 158 -16.56 -2.31 -5.00
N LEU A 159 -15.39 -2.81 -4.56
CA LEU A 159 -15.11 -3.04 -3.14
C LEU A 159 -14.42 -1.81 -2.53
N PRO A 160 -15.08 -1.08 -1.61
CA PRO A 160 -14.41 0.01 -0.91
C PRO A 160 -13.31 -0.56 0.00
N ILE A 161 -12.12 0.05 -0.08
CA ILE A 161 -10.97 -0.31 0.75
C ILE A 161 -10.72 0.77 1.81
N ALA A 162 -10.06 0.40 2.90
CA ALA A 162 -9.57 1.35 3.89
C ALA A 162 -8.25 1.96 3.38
N THR A 163 -8.30 3.20 2.92
CA THR A 163 -7.10 3.88 2.37
C THR A 163 -6.02 4.00 3.44
N GLY A 164 -4.81 3.55 3.12
CA GLY A 164 -3.67 3.61 4.05
C GLY A 164 -3.58 2.45 5.05
N ALA A 165 -4.50 1.47 5.03
CA ALA A 165 -4.45 0.34 5.95
C ALA A 165 -3.38 -0.71 5.59
N SER A 166 -2.98 -0.81 4.32
CA SER A 166 -1.93 -1.74 3.88
C SER A 166 -0.54 -1.27 4.34
N PHE A 167 0.34 -2.21 4.67
CA PHE A 167 1.67 -1.94 5.26
C PHE A 167 2.61 -1.11 4.37
N ASN A 168 2.37 -1.13 3.06
CA ASN A 168 3.15 -0.47 2.03
C ASN A 168 2.45 0.80 1.50
N SER A 169 1.45 1.31 2.21
CA SER A 169 0.80 2.56 1.85
C SER A 169 1.78 3.73 1.94
N HIS A 170 1.60 4.75 1.09
CA HIS A 170 2.40 5.97 1.13
C HIS A 170 2.32 6.66 2.51
N ALA A 171 1.16 6.60 3.16
CA ALA A 171 0.96 7.14 4.51
C ALA A 171 1.89 6.51 5.57
N ASP A 172 2.38 5.29 5.31
CA ASP A 172 3.26 4.55 6.21
C ASP A 172 4.69 4.37 5.64
N GLU A 173 5.07 5.07 4.55
CA GLU A 173 6.37 4.93 3.87
C GLU A 173 7.56 5.21 4.80
N HIS A 174 7.42 6.22 5.66
CA HIS A 174 8.47 6.64 6.60
C HIS A 174 8.36 5.96 7.97
N ASN A 175 7.41 5.03 8.15
CA ASN A 175 7.30 4.32 9.41
C ASN A 175 8.46 3.35 9.61
N ALA A 176 8.98 3.33 10.85
CA ALA A 176 10.15 2.53 11.18
C ALA A 176 9.94 1.02 10.95
N ARG A 177 11.01 0.32 10.60
CA ARG A 177 11.09 -1.15 10.63
C ARG A 177 12.09 -1.55 11.72
N CYS A 178 12.13 -2.83 12.08
CA CYS A 178 13.14 -3.32 13.02
C CYS A 178 14.52 -3.02 12.45
N LEU A 179 15.40 -2.50 13.29
CA LEU A 179 16.79 -2.28 12.90
C LEU A 179 17.48 -3.63 12.63
N PRO A 180 18.44 -3.69 11.72
CA PRO A 180 19.26 -4.88 11.53
C PRO A 180 19.83 -5.37 12.86
N ASN A 181 19.83 -6.69 13.06
CA ASN A 181 20.29 -7.36 14.29
C ASN A 181 19.43 -7.11 15.55
N THR A 182 18.26 -6.47 15.43
CA THR A 182 17.28 -6.39 16.53
C THR A 182 16.13 -7.35 16.32
N ARG A 183 15.55 -7.89 17.40
CA ARG A 183 14.38 -8.79 17.37
C ARG A 183 14.57 -10.01 16.45
N THR A 184 15.80 -10.45 16.23
CA THR A 184 16.15 -11.49 15.25
C THR A 184 15.48 -12.83 15.56
N ASP A 185 15.55 -13.28 16.81
CA ASP A 185 14.97 -14.56 17.23
C ASP A 185 13.43 -14.54 17.13
N LEU A 186 12.82 -13.40 17.46
CA LEU A 186 11.38 -13.21 17.34
C LEU A 186 10.92 -13.24 15.87
N LEU A 187 11.59 -12.49 15.00
CA LEU A 187 11.28 -12.47 13.57
C LEU A 187 11.51 -13.84 12.93
N LYS A 188 12.53 -14.57 13.38
CA LYS A 188 12.77 -15.95 12.97
C LYS A 188 11.63 -16.87 13.42
N ASN A 189 11.18 -16.79 14.67
CA ASN A 189 10.04 -17.57 15.16
C ASN A 189 8.77 -17.31 14.33
N ILE A 190 8.48 -16.04 14.02
CA ILE A 190 7.36 -15.66 13.15
C ILE A 190 7.52 -16.27 11.74
N ALA A 191 8.73 -16.23 11.16
CA ALA A 191 8.99 -16.84 9.86
C ALA A 191 8.86 -18.37 9.88
N ASP A 192 9.39 -19.03 10.92
CA ASP A 192 9.33 -20.48 11.10
C ASP A 192 7.87 -20.94 11.27
N TRP A 193 7.08 -20.19 12.04
CA TRP A 193 5.64 -20.42 12.18
C TRP A 193 4.90 -20.33 10.83
N ALA A 194 5.15 -19.27 10.06
CA ALA A 194 4.47 -19.05 8.79
C ALA A 194 4.77 -20.17 7.77
N ASN A 195 5.97 -20.75 7.83
CA ASN A 195 6.43 -21.81 6.93
C ASN A 195 6.18 -23.24 7.46
N SER A 196 5.76 -23.39 8.72
CA SER A 196 5.46 -24.69 9.28
C SER A 196 4.24 -25.31 8.60
N LYS A 197 4.28 -26.62 8.30
CA LYS A 197 3.13 -27.35 7.74
C LYS A 197 2.08 -27.63 8.81
N ASP A 198 2.54 -27.99 10.01
CA ASP A 198 1.69 -28.33 11.17
C ASP A 198 1.52 -27.15 12.15
N GLY A 199 1.97 -25.95 11.75
CA GLY A 199 1.81 -24.74 12.54
C GLY A 199 0.34 -24.41 12.79
N LYS A 200 0.06 -23.65 13.84
CA LYS A 200 -1.29 -23.15 14.14
C LYS A 200 -1.70 -22.04 13.17
N PRO A 201 -2.97 -21.90 12.77
CA PRO A 201 -3.36 -20.93 11.75
C PRO A 201 -3.14 -19.47 12.18
N ILE A 202 -3.16 -19.19 13.49
CA ILE A 202 -3.01 -17.83 14.03
C ILE A 202 -1.76 -17.70 14.90
N PHE A 203 -1.00 -16.63 14.73
CA PHE A 203 0.06 -16.18 15.63
C PHE A 203 -0.37 -14.87 16.28
N TRP A 204 -0.52 -14.85 17.60
CA TRP A 204 -0.86 -13.66 18.36
C TRP A 204 0.38 -13.08 19.06
N LEU A 205 0.89 -11.97 18.53
CA LEU A 205 1.96 -11.20 19.14
C LEU A 205 1.37 -10.18 20.10
N CYS A 206 1.42 -10.49 21.39
CA CYS A 206 0.87 -9.66 22.44
C CYS A 206 1.95 -8.79 23.09
N GLY A 207 1.62 -7.55 23.44
CA GLY A 207 2.57 -6.67 24.13
C GLY A 207 1.97 -5.38 24.63
N MET A 208 2.57 -4.82 25.68
CA MET A 208 2.15 -3.52 26.22
C MET A 208 2.37 -2.38 25.21
N ALA A 209 1.83 -1.22 25.52
CA ALA A 209 2.02 -0.02 24.72
C ALA A 209 3.52 0.29 24.61
N GLY A 210 4.01 0.61 23.41
CA GLY A 210 5.40 1.03 23.21
C GLY A 210 6.46 -0.08 23.19
N THR A 211 6.09 -1.36 23.13
CA THR A 211 7.04 -2.48 23.02
C THR A 211 7.51 -2.79 21.59
N GLY A 212 6.97 -2.09 20.57
CA GLY A 212 7.39 -2.20 19.18
C GLY A 212 6.59 -3.17 18.29
N LYS A 213 5.38 -3.58 18.71
CA LYS A 213 4.48 -4.49 17.97
C LYS A 213 4.32 -4.12 16.48
N SER A 214 3.92 -2.88 16.20
CA SER A 214 3.71 -2.40 14.83
C SER A 214 4.99 -2.40 13.99
N THR A 215 6.14 -2.11 14.60
CA THR A 215 7.44 -2.18 13.94
C THR A 215 7.80 -3.62 13.55
N ILE A 216 7.49 -4.59 14.43
CA ILE A 216 7.66 -6.02 14.16
C ILE A 216 6.71 -6.47 13.05
N ALA A 217 5.42 -6.10 13.12
CA ALA A 217 4.42 -6.44 12.11
C ALA A 217 4.81 -5.92 10.71
N ARG A 218 5.24 -4.66 10.61
CA ARG A 218 5.73 -4.08 9.33
C ARG A 218 6.94 -4.84 8.78
N THR A 219 7.87 -5.21 9.66
CA THR A 219 9.08 -5.96 9.26
C THR A 219 8.73 -7.36 8.77
N ALA A 220 7.82 -8.04 9.47
CA ALA A 220 7.30 -9.35 9.05
C ALA A 220 6.55 -9.25 7.71
N ALA A 221 5.65 -8.29 7.55
CA ALA A 221 4.92 -8.06 6.29
C ALA A 221 5.86 -7.80 5.10
N GLN A 222 6.91 -7.00 5.31
CA GLN A 222 7.94 -6.77 4.29
C GLN A 222 8.69 -8.06 3.93
N SER A 223 9.06 -8.87 4.93
CA SER A 223 9.71 -10.17 4.71
C SER A 223 8.81 -11.12 3.89
N PHE A 224 7.54 -11.23 4.29
CA PHE A 224 6.56 -12.04 3.57
C PHE A 224 6.30 -11.55 2.14
N THR A 225 6.38 -10.24 1.89
CA THR A 225 6.27 -9.68 0.53
C THR A 225 7.45 -10.11 -0.33
N LYS A 226 8.68 -10.02 0.20
CA LYS A 226 9.91 -10.45 -0.52
C LYS A 226 9.87 -11.93 -0.87
N ASN A 227 9.24 -12.74 -0.02
CA ASN A 227 9.10 -14.19 -0.23
C ASN A 227 7.84 -14.57 -1.03
N SER A 228 7.07 -13.61 -1.56
CA SER A 228 5.79 -13.83 -2.24
C SER A 228 4.73 -14.56 -1.39
N GLN A 229 4.83 -14.47 -0.06
CA GLN A 229 3.92 -15.12 0.90
C GLN A 229 2.85 -14.17 1.43
N LEU A 230 3.08 -12.86 1.42
CA LEU A 230 2.10 -11.91 1.95
C LEU A 230 0.84 -11.95 1.07
N GLY A 231 -0.28 -12.35 1.68
CA GLY A 231 -1.61 -12.33 1.07
C GLY A 231 -2.25 -10.96 1.20
N ALA A 232 -2.32 -10.45 2.43
CA ALA A 232 -2.92 -9.15 2.73
C ALA A 232 -2.34 -8.53 4.01
N SER A 233 -2.58 -7.24 4.21
CA SER A 233 -2.21 -6.57 5.46
C SER A 233 -3.19 -5.48 5.83
N PHE A 234 -3.48 -5.35 7.13
CA PHE A 234 -4.33 -4.29 7.66
C PHE A 234 -3.76 -3.76 8.97
N PHE A 235 -3.45 -2.47 9.00
CA PHE A 235 -2.88 -1.77 10.15
C PHE A 235 -3.93 -0.86 10.75
N PHE A 236 -4.56 -1.32 11.83
CA PHE A 236 -5.54 -0.54 12.58
C PHE A 236 -4.86 0.69 13.19
N LYS A 237 -5.58 1.81 13.15
CA LYS A 237 -5.17 3.05 13.82
C LYS A 237 -6.39 3.75 14.39
N LYS A 238 -6.45 3.82 15.72
CA LYS A 238 -7.61 4.36 16.44
C LYS A 238 -7.76 5.84 16.14
N GLY A 239 -8.96 6.29 15.80
CA GLY A 239 -9.21 7.68 15.44
C GLY A 239 -8.63 8.09 14.09
N GLU A 240 -8.26 7.15 13.21
CA GLU A 240 -7.90 7.41 11.80
C GLU A 240 -9.02 6.98 10.82
N GLY A 241 -10.29 7.24 11.18
CA GLY A 241 -11.45 7.00 10.34
C GLY A 241 -11.61 5.53 9.92
N GLU A 242 -11.38 5.23 8.64
CA GLU A 242 -11.53 3.87 8.08
C GLU A 242 -10.49 2.88 8.62
N ARG A 243 -9.38 3.36 9.17
CA ARG A 243 -8.36 2.51 9.82
C ARG A 243 -8.69 2.21 11.28
N GLY A 244 -9.58 2.99 11.91
CA GLY A 244 -10.05 2.74 13.28
C GLY A 244 -11.26 1.81 13.32
N ASN A 245 -11.99 1.68 12.21
CA ASN A 245 -13.21 0.87 12.13
C ASN A 245 -13.02 -0.44 11.33
N ALA A 246 -13.83 -1.44 11.63
CA ALA A 246 -13.79 -2.73 10.94
C ALA A 246 -14.60 -2.79 9.64
N SER A 247 -15.35 -1.74 9.29
CA SER A 247 -16.35 -1.78 8.20
C SER A 247 -15.77 -2.15 6.83
N ARG A 248 -14.51 -1.76 6.58
CA ARG A 248 -13.75 -2.05 5.34
C ARG A 248 -12.64 -3.07 5.55
N PHE A 249 -12.61 -3.74 6.71
CA PHE A 249 -11.55 -4.68 7.05
C PHE A 249 -11.53 -5.84 6.05
N PHE A 250 -12.63 -6.59 5.93
CA PHE A 250 -12.68 -7.77 5.05
C PHE A 250 -12.68 -7.42 3.57
N SER A 251 -13.28 -6.30 3.15
CA SER A 251 -13.18 -5.84 1.76
C SER A 251 -11.73 -5.50 1.37
N THR A 252 -10.96 -4.84 2.24
CA THR A 252 -9.54 -4.56 2.01
C THR A 252 -8.72 -5.85 1.93
N ILE A 253 -8.93 -6.78 2.87
CA ILE A 253 -8.26 -8.08 2.87
C ILE A 253 -8.59 -8.88 1.59
N ALA A 254 -9.85 -8.88 1.15
CA ALA A 254 -10.28 -9.59 -0.06
C ALA A 254 -9.59 -9.02 -1.31
N THR A 255 -9.56 -7.70 -1.45
CA THR A 255 -8.90 -7.02 -2.58
C THR A 255 -7.40 -7.34 -2.63
N ASP A 256 -6.71 -7.30 -1.49
CA ASP A 256 -5.29 -7.65 -1.40
C ASP A 256 -5.05 -9.14 -1.72
N LEU A 257 -5.88 -10.04 -1.18
CA LEU A 257 -5.76 -11.48 -1.44
C LEU A 257 -5.97 -11.82 -2.91
N VAL A 258 -6.95 -11.21 -3.58
CA VAL A 258 -7.18 -11.42 -5.02
C VAL A 258 -5.96 -11.06 -5.86
N ALA A 259 -5.17 -10.06 -5.46
CA ALA A 259 -3.92 -9.72 -6.13
C ALA A 259 -2.94 -10.90 -6.16
N ARG A 260 -2.99 -11.78 -5.14
CA ARG A 260 -2.08 -12.92 -4.93
C ARG A 260 -2.69 -14.27 -5.27
N GLU A 261 -4.01 -14.39 -5.14
CA GLU A 261 -4.82 -15.57 -5.43
C GLU A 261 -5.98 -15.18 -6.38
N PRO A 262 -5.70 -15.03 -7.69
CA PRO A 262 -6.72 -14.62 -8.66
C PRO A 262 -7.90 -15.59 -8.76
N GLY A 263 -7.74 -16.85 -8.31
CA GLY A 263 -8.81 -17.85 -8.27
C GLY A 263 -10.02 -17.45 -7.40
N MET A 264 -9.86 -16.46 -6.51
CA MET A 264 -10.98 -15.92 -5.71
C MET A 264 -11.96 -15.06 -6.53
N LEU A 265 -11.52 -14.48 -7.65
CA LEU A 265 -12.31 -13.50 -8.41
C LEU A 265 -13.70 -13.96 -8.83
N PRO A 266 -13.88 -15.17 -9.38
CA PRO A 266 -15.20 -15.63 -9.79
C PRO A 266 -16.20 -15.65 -8.62
N GLY A 267 -15.77 -16.16 -7.46
CA GLY A 267 -16.61 -16.22 -6.27
C GLY A 267 -16.93 -14.84 -5.68
N ILE A 268 -15.98 -13.89 -5.75
CA ILE A 268 -16.23 -12.50 -5.32
C ILE A 268 -17.19 -11.81 -6.28
N ARG A 269 -17.04 -12.01 -7.60
CA ARG A 269 -17.95 -11.43 -8.61
C ARG A 269 -19.38 -11.94 -8.38
N GLU A 270 -19.55 -13.25 -8.23
CA GLU A 270 -20.85 -13.85 -7.93
C GLU A 270 -21.48 -13.24 -6.67
N ALA A 271 -20.70 -13.10 -5.59
CA ALA A 271 -21.18 -12.50 -4.35
C ALA A 271 -21.60 -11.02 -4.51
N LEU A 272 -20.91 -10.25 -5.34
CA LEU A 272 -21.22 -8.84 -5.62
C LEU A 272 -22.38 -8.66 -6.60
N ASP A 273 -22.56 -9.58 -7.53
CA ASP A 273 -23.69 -9.57 -8.46
C ASP A 273 -24.99 -9.97 -7.73
N GLU A 274 -24.92 -10.86 -6.74
CA GLU A 274 -26.03 -11.17 -5.83
C GLU A 274 -26.37 -10.02 -4.87
N ASP A 275 -25.35 -9.35 -4.33
CA ASP A 275 -25.51 -8.28 -3.34
C ASP A 275 -24.48 -7.17 -3.54
N SER A 276 -24.88 -6.12 -4.28
CA SER A 276 -24.01 -4.97 -4.58
C SER A 276 -23.66 -4.14 -3.35
N ALA A 277 -24.40 -4.28 -2.24
CA ALA A 277 -24.17 -3.60 -0.97
C ALA A 277 -23.41 -4.47 0.05
N LEU A 278 -22.81 -5.60 -0.37
CA LEU A 278 -22.13 -6.55 0.51
C LEU A 278 -21.06 -5.91 1.40
N SER A 279 -20.34 -4.90 0.90
CA SER A 279 -19.33 -4.16 1.66
C SER A 279 -19.88 -3.33 2.83
N GLN A 280 -21.20 -3.12 2.88
CA GLN A 280 -21.89 -2.42 3.97
C GLN A 280 -22.62 -3.39 4.92
N LYS A 281 -22.58 -4.70 4.65
CA LYS A 281 -23.20 -5.74 5.49
C LYS A 281 -22.36 -6.05 6.72
N ALA A 282 -22.89 -6.92 7.57
CA ALA A 282 -22.20 -7.38 8.77
C ALA A 282 -20.87 -8.06 8.42
N LEU A 283 -19.90 -7.96 9.34
CA LEU A 283 -18.56 -8.54 9.17
C LEU A 283 -18.57 -10.04 8.85
N LYS A 284 -19.54 -10.76 9.41
CA LYS A 284 -19.76 -12.19 9.14
C LYS A 284 -20.08 -12.45 7.67
N ASP A 285 -21.01 -11.69 7.10
CA ASP A 285 -21.40 -11.83 5.69
C ASP A 285 -20.24 -11.46 4.76
N GLN A 286 -19.50 -10.39 5.10
CA GLN A 286 -18.32 -9.97 4.36
C GLN A 286 -17.25 -11.07 4.37
N PHE A 287 -16.89 -11.61 5.54
CA PHE A 287 -15.89 -12.66 5.64
C PHE A 287 -16.32 -13.93 4.88
N GLU A 288 -17.55 -14.38 5.08
CA GLU A 288 -18.04 -15.61 4.47
C GLU A 288 -18.05 -15.50 2.94
N LYS A 289 -18.61 -14.41 2.39
CA LYS A 289 -18.81 -14.24 0.95
C LYS A 289 -17.60 -13.70 0.20
N LEU A 290 -16.72 -12.90 0.84
CA LEU A 290 -15.56 -12.30 0.17
C LEU A 290 -14.25 -13.07 0.42
N ILE A 291 -14.16 -13.85 1.50
CA ILE A 291 -12.92 -14.55 1.88
C ILE A 291 -13.13 -16.07 1.86
N LEU A 292 -14.02 -16.58 2.72
CA LEU A 292 -14.13 -18.02 2.98
C LEU A 292 -14.62 -18.82 1.76
N ARG A 293 -15.79 -18.44 1.20
CA ARG A 293 -16.35 -19.13 0.03
C ARG A 293 -15.45 -18.98 -1.21
N PRO A 294 -14.93 -17.78 -1.55
CA PRO A 294 -14.03 -17.63 -2.69
C PRO A 294 -12.73 -18.44 -2.56
N LEU A 295 -12.11 -18.49 -1.37
CA LEU A 295 -10.90 -19.32 -1.14
C LEU A 295 -11.21 -20.82 -1.22
N SER A 296 -12.37 -21.24 -0.71
CA SER A 296 -12.78 -22.65 -0.73
C SER A 296 -13.11 -23.13 -2.14
N GLY A 297 -13.66 -22.24 -2.99
CA GLY A 297 -14.03 -22.53 -4.37
C GLY A 297 -12.86 -22.64 -5.36
N ILE A 298 -11.63 -22.33 -4.94
CA ILE A 298 -10.45 -22.45 -5.81
C ILE A 298 -10.19 -23.93 -6.11
N GLN A 299 -10.40 -24.33 -7.36
CA GLN A 299 -10.06 -25.66 -7.85
C GLN A 299 -8.54 -25.81 -7.89
N GLN A 300 -7.99 -26.82 -7.20
CA GLN A 300 -6.56 -27.09 -7.13
C GLN A 300 -6.01 -27.52 -8.49
N THR A 301 -5.61 -26.57 -9.34
CA THR A 301 -4.85 -26.86 -10.57
C THR A 301 -3.35 -26.84 -10.33
N HIS A 302 -2.87 -26.15 -9.28
CA HIS A 302 -1.47 -26.15 -8.86
C HIS A 302 -1.37 -26.14 -7.34
N SER A 303 -0.71 -27.15 -6.77
CA SER A 303 -0.35 -27.19 -5.35
C SER A 303 0.62 -26.03 -5.07
N THR A 304 0.11 -24.89 -4.61
CA THR A 304 0.98 -23.86 -4.02
C THR A 304 1.36 -24.34 -2.63
N THR A 305 2.58 -24.86 -2.50
CA THR A 305 3.17 -25.30 -1.21
C THR A 305 3.39 -24.15 -0.23
N THR A 306 3.21 -22.92 -0.68
CA THR A 306 3.53 -21.70 0.05
C THR A 306 2.29 -21.13 0.73
N ALA A 307 2.32 -21.03 2.06
CA ALA A 307 1.24 -20.40 2.82
C ALA A 307 1.10 -18.90 2.48
N ARG A 308 -0.14 -18.42 2.44
CA ARG A 308 -0.48 -17.00 2.35
C ARG A 308 -0.65 -16.43 3.74
N VAL A 309 0.06 -15.34 4.02
CA VAL A 309 0.04 -14.70 5.34
C VAL A 309 -0.78 -13.42 5.29
N ILE A 310 -1.74 -13.29 6.21
CA ILE A 310 -2.44 -12.04 6.52
C ILE A 310 -1.78 -11.42 7.75
N VAL A 311 -1.44 -10.14 7.69
CA VAL A 311 -0.90 -9.40 8.84
C VAL A 311 -1.93 -8.39 9.32
N ILE A 312 -2.39 -8.56 10.55
CA ILE A 312 -3.32 -7.65 11.25
C ILE A 312 -2.54 -6.99 12.37
N ASP A 313 -2.26 -5.70 12.22
CA ASP A 313 -1.55 -4.94 13.25
C ASP A 313 -2.51 -4.13 14.12
N ALA A 314 -2.18 -4.10 15.42
CA ALA A 314 -2.81 -3.26 16.43
C ALA A 314 -4.33 -3.48 16.53
N LEU A 315 -4.79 -4.72 16.65
CA LEU A 315 -6.22 -5.05 16.72
C LEU A 315 -6.94 -4.33 17.90
N ASP A 316 -6.22 -3.98 18.96
CA ASP A 316 -6.70 -3.14 20.07
C ASP A 316 -7.04 -1.70 19.67
N GLU A 317 -6.61 -1.25 18.50
CA GLU A 317 -6.92 0.07 17.97
C GLU A 317 -8.23 0.10 17.16
N CYS A 318 -8.92 -1.04 17.02
CA CYS A 318 -10.27 -1.07 16.49
C CYS A 318 -11.26 -0.46 17.51
N GLU A 319 -12.01 0.55 17.08
CA GLU A 319 -12.83 1.39 17.97
C GLU A 319 -13.97 0.64 18.66
N ARG A 320 -14.55 -0.37 18.00
CA ARG A 320 -15.67 -1.14 18.52
C ARG A 320 -15.20 -2.49 19.04
N GLU A 321 -15.21 -2.66 20.36
CA GLU A 321 -14.86 -3.95 20.99
C GLU A 321 -15.68 -5.14 20.47
N LYS A 322 -16.96 -4.90 20.13
CA LYS A 322 -17.84 -5.92 19.55
C LYS A 322 -17.33 -6.42 18.20
N ASP A 323 -16.81 -5.51 17.36
CA ASP A 323 -16.24 -5.88 16.06
C ASP A 323 -14.98 -6.71 16.25
N VAL A 324 -14.12 -6.36 17.21
CA VAL A 324 -12.91 -7.13 17.54
C VAL A 324 -13.25 -8.58 17.89
N ARG A 325 -14.27 -8.80 18.74
CA ARG A 325 -14.73 -10.16 19.09
C ARG A 325 -15.23 -10.92 17.86
N VAL A 326 -16.01 -10.25 17.00
CA VAL A 326 -16.50 -10.86 15.75
C VAL A 326 -15.35 -11.20 14.81
N ILE A 327 -14.34 -10.33 14.66
CA ILE A 327 -13.16 -10.61 13.86
C ILE A 327 -12.44 -11.85 14.38
N LEU A 328 -12.18 -11.93 15.70
CA LEU A 328 -11.50 -13.07 16.30
C LEU A 328 -12.27 -14.38 16.07
N ASP A 329 -13.59 -14.38 16.28
CA ASP A 329 -14.45 -15.53 16.02
C ASP A 329 -14.37 -16.00 14.55
N LEU A 330 -14.46 -15.07 13.60
CA LEU A 330 -14.37 -15.37 12.17
C LEU A 330 -12.99 -15.91 11.76
N LEU A 331 -11.90 -15.38 12.34
CA LEU A 331 -10.55 -15.86 12.07
C LEU A 331 -10.34 -17.32 12.49
N THR A 332 -11.12 -17.87 13.43
CA THR A 332 -11.04 -19.29 13.79
C THR A 332 -11.35 -20.23 12.63
N GLN A 333 -12.13 -19.76 11.65
CA GLN A 333 -12.51 -20.52 10.45
C GLN A 333 -11.37 -20.59 9.42
N ALA A 334 -10.25 -19.89 9.63
CA ALA A 334 -9.07 -20.01 8.78
C ALA A 334 -8.53 -21.44 8.71
N LYS A 335 -8.75 -22.25 9.77
CA LYS A 335 -8.38 -23.68 9.81
C LYS A 335 -9.17 -24.54 8.81
N ASP A 336 -10.37 -24.09 8.43
CA ASP A 336 -11.28 -24.85 7.57
C ASP A 336 -10.93 -24.66 6.07
N MET A 337 -10.00 -23.75 5.77
CA MET A 337 -9.53 -23.44 4.42
C MET A 337 -8.49 -24.46 3.94
N ARG A 338 -8.97 -25.53 3.29
CA ARG A 338 -8.10 -26.62 2.79
C ARG A 338 -7.44 -26.32 1.43
N SER A 339 -8.07 -25.47 0.63
CA SER A 339 -7.63 -25.18 -0.75
C SER A 339 -6.40 -24.27 -0.79
N VAL A 340 -6.28 -23.34 0.16
CA VAL A 340 -5.15 -22.41 0.30
C VAL A 340 -4.71 -22.41 1.76
N SER A 341 -3.42 -22.64 2.02
CA SER A 341 -2.88 -22.55 3.38
C SER A 341 -2.83 -21.09 3.81
N LEU A 342 -3.76 -20.68 4.68
CA LEU A 342 -3.86 -19.33 5.21
C LEU A 342 -3.29 -19.23 6.63
N ARG A 343 -2.43 -18.25 6.86
CA ARG A 343 -1.80 -17.93 8.15
C ARG A 343 -2.16 -16.51 8.53
N VAL A 344 -2.45 -16.25 9.81
CA VAL A 344 -2.83 -14.91 10.29
C VAL A 344 -1.92 -14.47 11.44
N LEU A 345 -1.12 -13.44 11.21
CA LEU A 345 -0.34 -12.78 12.26
C LEU A 345 -1.17 -11.62 12.82
N VAL A 346 -1.50 -11.67 14.09
CA VAL A 346 -2.26 -10.63 14.80
C VAL A 346 -1.35 -9.99 15.84
N THR A 347 -1.27 -8.67 15.88
CA THR A 347 -0.66 -7.96 17.01
C THR A 347 -1.73 -7.23 17.82
N SER A 348 -1.59 -7.25 19.15
CA SER A 348 -2.45 -6.42 20.00
C SER A 348 -1.90 -6.18 21.41
N ARG A 349 -2.53 -5.28 22.16
CA ARG A 349 -2.46 -5.24 23.63
C ARG A 349 -3.29 -6.38 24.26
N PRO A 350 -2.98 -6.78 25.52
CA PRO A 350 -3.73 -7.79 26.26
C PRO A 350 -5.03 -7.24 26.87
N GLU A 351 -5.83 -6.49 26.09
CA GLU A 351 -7.12 -5.98 26.57
C GLU A 351 -8.09 -7.13 26.85
N LEU A 352 -8.99 -6.93 27.81
CA LEU A 352 -9.84 -8.02 28.33
C LEU A 352 -10.64 -8.71 27.22
N HIS A 353 -11.29 -7.93 26.35
CA HIS A 353 -12.12 -8.48 25.27
C HIS A 353 -11.31 -9.26 24.23
N ILE A 354 -10.04 -8.88 23.98
CA ILE A 354 -9.14 -9.61 23.06
C ILE A 354 -8.65 -10.90 23.71
N ARG A 355 -8.21 -10.84 24.97
CA ARG A 355 -7.77 -12.02 25.72
C ARG A 355 -8.86 -13.08 25.79
N LEU A 356 -10.08 -12.68 26.15
CA LEU A 356 -11.23 -13.57 26.19
C LEU A 356 -11.52 -14.15 24.80
N GLY A 357 -11.51 -13.33 23.75
CA GLY A 357 -11.74 -13.81 22.38
C GLY A 357 -10.73 -14.86 21.91
N PHE A 358 -9.44 -14.73 22.28
CA PHE A 358 -8.46 -15.79 22.02
C PHE A 358 -8.67 -17.03 22.92
N GLN A 359 -8.96 -16.85 24.21
CA GLN A 359 -9.20 -17.96 25.14
C GLN A 359 -10.43 -18.80 24.79
N GLU A 360 -11.44 -18.19 24.17
CA GLU A 360 -12.64 -18.86 23.68
C GLU A 360 -12.39 -19.69 22.40
N MET A 361 -11.24 -19.50 21.73
CA MET A 361 -10.92 -20.25 20.52
C MET A 361 -10.67 -21.74 20.79
N PRO A 362 -11.02 -22.63 19.84
CA PRO A 362 -10.73 -24.06 19.96
C PRO A 362 -9.23 -24.33 20.16
N ASN A 363 -8.90 -25.33 20.97
CA ASN A 363 -7.52 -25.76 21.21
C ASN A 363 -6.75 -26.01 19.91
N GLY A 364 -5.53 -25.46 19.83
CA GLY A 364 -4.67 -25.59 18.65
C GLY A 364 -4.91 -24.53 17.56
N THR A 365 -5.84 -23.58 17.74
CA THR A 365 -6.14 -22.55 16.73
C THR A 365 -5.09 -21.43 16.69
N TYR A 366 -4.51 -21.05 17.82
CA TYR A 366 -3.52 -19.98 17.88
C TYR A 366 -2.32 -20.33 18.76
N GLN A 367 -1.17 -19.73 18.45
CA GLN A 367 -0.02 -19.63 19.35
C GLN A 367 0.21 -18.16 19.69
N ASP A 368 0.67 -17.90 20.91
CA ASP A 368 0.88 -16.57 21.44
C ASP A 368 2.34 -16.34 21.84
N LEU A 369 2.74 -15.07 21.80
CA LEU A 369 4.02 -14.61 22.32
C LEU A 369 3.83 -13.25 22.99
N PHE A 370 4.18 -13.16 24.27
CA PHE A 370 4.10 -11.92 25.04
C PHE A 370 5.45 -11.19 25.05
N LEU A 371 5.51 -10.01 24.42
CA LEU A 371 6.73 -9.21 24.29
C LEU A 371 7.33 -8.76 25.63
N HIS A 372 6.52 -8.69 26.67
CA HIS A 372 6.97 -8.32 28.02
C HIS A 372 7.53 -9.51 28.81
N GLU A 373 7.37 -10.74 28.30
CA GLU A 373 7.96 -11.97 28.87
C GLU A 373 9.28 -12.35 28.18
N VAL A 374 9.65 -11.64 27.11
CA VAL A 374 10.96 -11.80 26.45
C VAL A 374 12.07 -11.48 27.46
N ALA A 375 13.14 -12.27 27.42
CA ALA A 375 14.27 -12.12 28.33
C ALA A 375 14.79 -10.67 28.35
N LYS A 376 14.94 -10.11 29.56
CA LYS A 376 15.37 -8.72 29.77
C LYS A 376 16.66 -8.40 29.01
N ASN A 377 17.64 -9.31 29.03
CA ASN A 377 18.92 -9.14 28.35
C ASN A 377 18.77 -8.99 26.82
N THR A 378 17.79 -9.66 26.21
CA THR A 378 17.49 -9.49 24.77
C THR A 378 16.90 -8.11 24.50
N ILE A 379 16.01 -7.64 25.36
CA ILE A 379 15.42 -6.29 25.24
C ILE A 379 16.50 -5.22 25.43
N GLU A 380 17.35 -5.37 26.44
CA GLU A 380 18.52 -4.49 26.68
C GLU A 380 19.44 -4.43 25.47
N HIS A 381 19.77 -5.58 24.88
CA HIS A 381 20.59 -5.67 23.68
C HIS A 381 19.97 -4.90 22.50
N ASP A 382 18.69 -5.15 22.21
CA ASP A 382 18.00 -4.53 21.08
C ASP A 382 17.84 -3.00 21.27
N ILE A 383 17.52 -2.55 22.50
CA ILE A 383 17.42 -1.11 22.82
C ILE A 383 18.80 -0.43 22.72
N ARG A 384 19.87 -1.10 23.16
CA ARG A 384 21.24 -0.58 23.02
C ARG A 384 21.60 -0.36 21.56
N LEU A 385 21.37 -1.37 20.70
CA LEU A 385 21.61 -1.24 19.26
C LEU A 385 20.78 -0.11 18.64
N PHE A 386 19.53 0.07 19.10
CA PHE A 386 18.69 1.18 18.67
C PHE A 386 19.29 2.54 19.04
N TYR A 387 19.71 2.74 20.29
CA TYR A 387 20.36 3.99 20.70
C TYR A 387 21.67 4.25 19.96
N GLU A 388 22.52 3.23 19.83
CA GLU A 388 23.79 3.34 19.09
C GLU A 388 23.54 3.79 17.63
N HIS A 389 22.50 3.26 16.98
CA HIS A 389 22.12 3.64 15.63
C HIS A 389 21.60 5.09 15.56
N GLU A 390 20.54 5.40 16.31
CA GLU A 390 19.85 6.69 16.24
C GLU A 390 20.74 7.85 16.71
N LEU A 391 21.48 7.68 17.81
CA LEU A 391 22.38 8.72 18.31
C LEU A 391 23.58 8.91 17.38
N SER A 392 24.05 7.86 16.69
CA SER A 392 25.07 8.00 15.63
C SER A 392 24.56 8.79 14.42
N MET A 393 23.28 8.63 14.06
CA MET A 393 22.64 9.47 13.04
C MET A 393 22.59 10.94 13.47
N ILE A 394 22.17 11.22 14.71
CA ILE A 394 22.12 12.57 15.27
C ILE A 394 23.53 13.19 15.33
N ARG A 395 24.52 12.44 15.81
CA ARG A 395 25.94 12.87 15.87
C ARG A 395 26.43 13.34 14.52
N ARG A 396 26.20 12.55 13.47
CA ARG A 396 26.60 12.89 12.10
C ARG A 396 25.84 14.10 11.57
N ALA A 397 24.52 14.15 11.77
CA ALA A 397 23.68 15.24 11.29
C ALA A 397 23.98 16.59 11.98
N ARG A 398 24.43 16.56 13.25
CA ARG A 398 24.72 17.75 14.06
C ARG A 398 26.21 18.04 14.24
N MET A 399 27.08 17.29 13.57
CA MET A 399 28.55 17.44 13.62
C MET A 399 29.09 17.45 15.07
N LEU A 400 28.55 16.57 15.93
CA LEU A 400 28.98 16.47 17.32
C LEU A 400 30.29 15.69 17.46
N SER A 401 30.88 15.73 18.66
CA SER A 401 32.12 15.01 18.97
C SER A 401 32.02 13.52 18.59
N PRO A 402 33.09 12.92 18.02
CA PRO A 402 33.15 11.48 17.78
C PRO A 402 32.92 10.63 19.03
N ASP A 403 33.27 11.15 20.21
CA ASP A 403 33.14 10.45 21.49
C ASP A 403 31.73 10.57 22.09
N TRP A 404 30.85 11.36 21.47
CA TRP A 404 29.46 11.51 21.90
C TRP A 404 28.54 10.51 21.18
N PRO A 405 27.56 9.90 21.85
CA PRO A 405 27.44 9.78 23.30
C PRO A 405 28.47 8.79 23.87
N THR A 406 28.81 8.94 25.16
CA THR A 406 29.72 7.99 25.82
C THR A 406 29.04 6.64 26.05
N ALA A 407 29.82 5.57 26.21
CA ALA A 407 29.30 4.24 26.48
C ALA A 407 28.47 4.17 27.78
N ASP A 408 28.84 4.95 28.80
CA ASP A 408 28.11 5.03 30.07
C ASP A 408 26.78 5.79 29.91
N GLN A 409 26.73 6.83 29.07
CA GLN A 409 25.47 7.51 28.74
C GLN A 409 24.51 6.56 28.00
N ILE A 410 25.02 5.75 27.06
CA ILE A 410 24.20 4.74 26.38
C ILE A 410 23.68 3.70 27.38
N ARG A 411 24.51 3.23 28.30
CA ARG A 411 24.10 2.26 29.33
C ARG A 411 22.99 2.81 30.22
N ALA A 412 23.14 4.04 30.71
CA ALA A 412 22.13 4.70 31.51
C ALA A 412 20.80 4.89 30.74
N LEU A 413 20.87 5.27 29.46
CA LEU A 413 19.68 5.36 28.61
C LEU A 413 18.98 4.00 28.44
N VAL A 414 19.74 2.92 28.24
CA VAL A 414 19.19 1.56 28.15
C VAL A 414 18.47 1.17 29.43
N GLU A 415 19.08 1.42 30.60
CA GLU A 415 18.47 1.15 31.91
C GLU A 415 17.17 1.92 32.12
N LEU A 416 17.09 3.18 31.67
CA LEU A 416 15.88 3.99 31.72
C LEU A 416 14.79 3.52 30.76
N ALA A 417 15.19 3.03 29.58
CA ALA A 417 14.27 2.66 28.51
C ALA A 417 13.62 1.29 28.73
N VAL A 418 14.32 0.32 29.32
CA VAL A 418 13.81 -1.05 29.44
C VAL A 418 12.53 -1.09 30.30
N PRO A 419 11.44 -1.74 29.84
CA PRO A 419 11.31 -2.56 28.62
C PRO A 419 10.67 -1.83 27.41
N LEU A 420 10.52 -0.51 27.45
CA LEU A 420 9.76 0.30 26.51
C LEU A 420 10.63 0.90 25.39
N PHE A 421 10.50 0.36 24.18
CA PHE A 421 11.10 0.94 22.97
C PHE A 421 10.61 2.36 22.68
N ILE A 422 9.36 2.66 23.05
CA ILE A 422 8.84 4.01 22.86
C ILE A 422 9.64 5.05 23.64
N PHE A 423 10.11 4.72 24.86
CA PHE A 423 10.97 5.64 25.60
C PHE A 423 12.22 5.97 24.79
N ALA A 424 12.89 4.95 24.23
CA ALA A 424 14.08 5.14 23.43
C ALA A 424 13.82 6.00 22.19
N ALA A 425 12.76 5.68 21.43
CA ALA A 425 12.39 6.43 20.24
C ALA A 425 12.02 7.88 20.56
N THR A 426 11.25 8.12 21.63
CA THR A 426 10.84 9.46 22.05
C THR A 426 12.04 10.28 22.52
N VAL A 427 12.96 9.70 23.30
CA VAL A 427 14.21 10.36 23.72
C VAL A 427 15.09 10.72 22.52
N CYS A 428 15.27 9.81 21.56
CA CYS A 428 16.03 10.11 20.34
C CYS A 428 15.40 11.25 19.54
N ARG A 429 14.07 11.27 19.38
CA ARG A 429 13.36 12.38 18.72
C ARG A 429 13.55 13.69 19.47
N TYR A 430 13.41 13.67 20.78
CA TYR A 430 13.60 14.82 21.64
C TYR A 430 15.04 15.39 21.57
N ILE A 431 16.06 14.53 21.58
CA ILE A 431 17.47 14.93 21.39
C ILE A 431 17.70 15.48 19.98
N SER A 432 16.98 14.98 18.98
CA SER A 432 17.10 15.40 17.58
C SER A 432 16.40 16.74 17.25
N THR A 433 15.62 17.31 18.18
CA THR A 433 14.82 18.54 17.99
C THR A 433 15.63 19.68 17.38
N LYS A 434 15.14 20.24 16.27
CA LYS A 434 15.80 21.32 15.52
C LYS A 434 15.98 22.56 16.39
N GLY A 435 17.13 23.23 16.26
CA GLY A 435 17.47 24.41 17.08
C GLY A 435 17.94 24.10 18.51
N GLY A 436 17.75 22.87 19.01
CA GLY A 436 18.21 22.44 20.32
C GLY A 436 19.65 21.95 20.38
N HIS A 437 20.20 21.83 21.60
CA HIS A 437 21.54 21.33 21.91
C HIS A 437 21.51 19.85 22.34
N PRO A 438 21.85 18.88 21.46
CA PRO A 438 21.68 17.45 21.73
C PRO A 438 22.37 16.95 23.00
N GLU A 439 23.58 17.43 23.30
CA GLU A 439 24.32 17.03 24.50
C GLU A 439 23.65 17.55 25.79
N GLY A 440 23.01 18.72 25.71
CA GLY A 440 22.29 19.31 26.83
C GLY A 440 20.99 18.56 27.11
N TYR A 441 20.25 18.24 26.06
CA TYR A 441 19.04 17.43 26.13
C TYR A 441 19.31 16.03 26.66
N LEU A 442 20.39 15.38 26.19
CA LEU A 442 20.82 14.10 26.74
C LEU A 442 21.12 14.21 28.24
N SER A 443 21.87 15.23 28.66
CA SER A 443 22.21 15.45 30.07
C SER A 443 20.97 15.66 30.94
N LYS A 444 19.98 16.40 30.44
CA LYS A 444 18.70 16.61 31.14
C LYS A 444 17.90 15.30 31.30
N VAL A 445 17.81 14.48 30.24
CA VAL A 445 17.14 13.17 30.31
C VAL A 445 17.82 12.27 31.33
N LEU A 446 19.16 12.24 31.37
CA LEU A 446 19.92 11.43 32.32
C LEU A 446 19.82 11.93 33.76
N ALA A 447 19.65 13.24 33.97
CA ALA A 447 19.43 13.83 35.29
C ALA A 447 18.01 13.57 35.84
N TYR A 448 17.06 13.21 34.98
CA TYR A 448 15.66 12.96 35.34
C TYR A 448 15.47 11.57 35.97
N GLN A 449 16.09 11.34 37.14
CA GLN A 449 16.01 10.09 37.90
C GLN A 449 15.04 10.20 39.08
N LYS A 450 13.74 10.30 38.81
CA LYS A 450 12.72 10.19 39.85
C LYS A 450 12.25 8.74 39.95
N SER A 451 12.70 8.03 40.98
CA SER A 451 12.51 6.60 41.21
C SER A 451 11.03 6.18 41.41
N THR A 452 10.15 7.12 41.74
CA THR A 452 8.71 6.91 42.04
C THR A 452 7.78 6.95 40.83
N PHE A 453 8.29 7.26 39.64
CA PHE A 453 7.46 7.44 38.45
C PHE A 453 7.08 6.15 37.73
N SER A 454 5.87 6.11 37.16
CA SER A 454 5.45 5.06 36.23
C SER A 454 6.33 5.06 34.97
N GLN A 455 6.31 3.99 34.18
CA GLN A 455 7.15 3.93 32.99
C GLN A 455 6.78 5.00 31.95
N LEU A 456 5.49 5.35 31.80
CA LEU A 456 5.05 6.43 30.91
C LEU A 456 5.41 7.82 31.45
N ASP A 457 5.42 8.02 32.76
CA ASP A 457 5.92 9.26 33.38
C ASP A 457 7.36 9.53 32.97
N ARG A 458 8.20 8.49 33.05
CA ARG A 458 9.61 8.61 32.62
C ARG A 458 9.72 8.94 31.14
N THR A 459 8.80 8.45 30.29
CA THR A 459 8.80 8.74 28.86
C THR A 459 8.40 10.18 28.54
N TYR A 460 7.32 10.70 29.15
CA TYR A 460 6.69 11.95 28.71
C TYR A 460 6.97 13.16 29.60
N LEU A 461 7.05 12.99 30.92
CA LEU A 461 7.27 14.12 31.83
C LEU A 461 8.58 14.88 31.59
N PRO A 462 9.74 14.25 31.33
CA PRO A 462 10.96 15.02 31.08
C PRO A 462 10.83 15.99 29.91
N ILE A 463 10.05 15.59 28.90
CA ILE A 463 9.81 16.37 27.68
C ILE A 463 8.83 17.50 27.98
N LEU A 464 7.68 17.17 28.58
CA LEU A 464 6.63 18.15 28.87
C LEU A 464 7.06 19.17 29.94
N GLU A 465 7.72 18.71 31.02
CA GLU A 465 8.22 19.60 32.08
C GLU A 465 9.30 20.54 31.56
N GLN A 466 10.14 20.10 30.60
CA GLN A 466 11.09 21.02 30.00
C GLN A 466 10.40 22.17 29.25
N LEU A 467 9.36 21.86 28.46
CA LEU A 467 8.63 22.91 27.75
C LEU A 467 8.04 23.95 28.71
N LEU A 468 7.65 23.50 29.92
CA LEU A 468 7.16 24.37 30.97
C LEU A 468 8.27 25.17 31.68
N VAL A 469 9.46 24.59 31.87
CA VAL A 469 10.63 25.30 32.42
C VAL A 469 11.11 26.42 31.49
N GLU A 470 10.89 26.27 30.19
CA GLU A 470 11.20 27.30 29.18
C GLU A 470 10.20 28.48 29.19
N GLN A 471 9.09 28.39 29.94
CA GLN A 471 8.12 29.48 30.10
C GLN A 471 8.39 30.33 31.36
N GLU A 472 8.04 31.61 31.29
CA GLU A 472 8.03 32.49 32.47
C GLU A 472 6.98 32.04 33.50
N GLU A 473 7.25 32.21 34.80
CA GLU A 473 6.36 31.71 35.88
C GLU A 473 4.91 32.20 35.74
N ASP A 474 4.72 33.48 35.41
CA ASP A 474 3.40 34.09 35.26
C ASP A 474 2.64 33.60 34.00
N GLU A 475 3.35 33.01 33.04
CA GLU A 475 2.78 32.49 31.78
C GLU A 475 2.50 30.98 31.80
N LYS A 476 3.03 30.26 32.79
CA LYS A 476 2.93 28.78 32.86
C LYS A 476 1.49 28.28 32.87
N GLU A 477 0.60 28.87 33.66
CA GLU A 477 -0.79 28.39 33.72
C GLU A 477 -1.54 28.69 32.42
N ALA A 478 -1.31 29.86 31.81
CA ALA A 478 -1.89 30.18 30.50
C ALA A 478 -1.38 29.20 29.42
N TRP A 479 -0.10 28.86 29.46
CA TRP A 479 0.49 27.86 28.58
C TRP A 479 -0.14 26.48 28.79
N LEU A 480 -0.31 26.04 30.06
CA LEU A 480 -0.92 24.76 30.41
C LEU A 480 -2.39 24.69 29.98
N GLN A 481 -3.16 25.76 30.16
CA GLN A 481 -4.55 25.83 29.69
C GLN A 481 -4.66 25.66 28.18
N ALA A 482 -3.81 26.38 27.44
CA ALA A 482 -3.80 26.28 25.99
C ALA A 482 -3.27 24.92 25.50
N PHE A 483 -2.30 24.32 26.20
CA PHE A 483 -1.86 22.94 25.98
C PHE A 483 -3.02 21.97 26.18
N ARG A 484 -3.74 22.03 27.31
CA ARG A 484 -4.89 21.17 27.60
C ARG A 484 -5.98 21.35 26.56
N LYS A 485 -6.28 22.58 26.13
CA LYS A 485 -7.26 22.86 25.06
C LYS A 485 -6.85 22.22 23.73
N LEU A 486 -5.64 22.49 23.25
CA LEU A 486 -5.18 22.02 21.93
C LEU A 486 -4.88 20.52 21.93
N VAL A 487 -3.98 20.07 22.80
CA VAL A 487 -3.54 18.66 22.85
C VAL A 487 -4.67 17.78 23.37
N GLY A 488 -5.48 18.27 24.31
CA GLY A 488 -6.69 17.58 24.76
C GLY A 488 -7.63 17.30 23.60
N SER A 489 -7.92 18.32 22.81
CA SER A 489 -8.74 18.15 21.61
C SER A 489 -8.14 17.09 20.68
N ILE A 490 -6.84 17.19 20.33
CA ILE A 490 -6.15 16.24 19.45
C ILE A 490 -6.26 14.79 19.95
N VAL A 491 -6.16 14.55 21.27
CA VAL A 491 -6.18 13.18 21.80
C VAL A 491 -7.59 12.55 21.85
N VAL A 492 -8.65 13.36 21.76
CA VAL A 492 -10.04 12.86 21.78
C VAL A 492 -10.78 12.99 20.44
N LEU A 493 -10.15 13.56 19.41
CA LEU A 493 -10.72 13.60 18.06
C LEU A 493 -11.04 12.19 17.53
N GLU A 494 -12.16 12.06 16.83
CA GLU A 494 -12.59 10.82 16.15
C GLU A 494 -11.86 10.59 14.82
N SER A 495 -11.37 11.67 14.23
CA SER A 495 -10.61 11.68 12.99
C SER A 495 -9.59 12.81 13.06
N PRO A 496 -8.33 12.62 12.66
CA PRO A 496 -7.29 13.61 12.90
C PRO A 496 -7.51 14.80 11.95
N LEU A 497 -7.31 16.00 12.46
CA LEU A 497 -7.52 17.25 11.72
C LEU A 497 -6.18 17.91 11.39
N SER A 498 -6.15 18.68 10.29
CA SER A 498 -5.01 19.51 9.93
C SER A 498 -4.88 20.71 10.84
N THR A 499 -3.72 21.37 10.81
CA THR A 499 -3.46 22.58 11.59
C THR A 499 -4.48 23.67 11.29
N VAL A 500 -4.90 23.80 10.03
CA VAL A 500 -5.93 24.75 9.59
C VAL A 500 -7.31 24.38 10.13
N SER A 501 -7.68 23.10 10.04
CA SER A 501 -8.98 22.64 10.54
C SER A 501 -9.07 22.69 12.07
N LEU A 502 -7.98 22.40 12.79
CA LEU A 502 -7.88 22.58 14.24
C LEU A 502 -8.05 24.05 14.63
N ALA A 503 -7.42 24.98 13.90
CA ALA A 503 -7.53 26.42 14.15
C ALA A 503 -8.97 26.91 14.05
N ARG A 504 -9.67 26.47 13.00
CA ARG A 504 -11.07 26.83 12.76
C ARG A 504 -12.01 26.18 13.76
N LEU A 505 -11.86 24.88 14.04
CA LEU A 505 -12.71 24.17 14.99
C LEU A 505 -12.56 24.73 16.42
N LEU A 506 -11.32 24.90 16.90
CA LEU A 506 -11.06 25.35 18.27
C LEU A 506 -11.15 26.87 18.45
N GLN A 507 -11.37 27.60 17.36
CA GLN A 507 -11.39 29.06 17.29
C GLN A 507 -10.10 29.67 17.88
N VAL A 508 -8.96 29.11 17.49
CA VAL A 508 -7.62 29.56 17.91
C VAL A 508 -6.85 30.00 16.67
N PRO A 509 -6.13 31.13 16.69
CA PRO A 509 -5.31 31.55 15.56
C PRO A 509 -4.35 30.44 15.12
N GLN A 510 -4.30 30.16 13.81
CA GLN A 510 -3.46 29.07 13.25
C GLN A 510 -2.01 29.17 13.70
N LYS A 511 -1.45 30.39 13.72
CA LYS A 511 -0.06 30.62 14.14
C LYS A 511 0.19 30.21 15.60
N GLU A 512 -0.79 30.36 16.47
CA GLU A 512 -0.67 29.93 17.86
C GLU A 512 -0.65 28.40 17.97
N ILE A 513 -1.48 27.70 17.17
CA ILE A 513 -1.45 26.25 17.07
C ILE A 513 -0.08 25.78 16.55
N GLU A 514 0.41 26.38 15.47
CA GLU A 514 1.73 26.06 14.89
C GLU A 514 2.85 26.20 15.92
N CYS A 515 2.94 27.35 16.60
CA CYS A 515 3.96 27.57 17.63
C CYS A 515 3.92 26.54 18.77
N ARG A 516 2.72 26.09 19.17
CA ARG A 516 2.57 25.07 20.22
C ARG A 516 2.94 23.68 19.74
N LEU A 517 2.57 23.34 18.50
CA LEU A 517 2.87 22.03 17.91
C LEU A 517 4.35 21.87 17.58
N ASP A 518 5.06 22.95 17.25
CA ASP A 518 6.51 22.96 17.01
C ASP A 518 7.30 22.41 18.21
N ALA A 519 6.81 22.66 19.43
CA ALA A 519 7.43 22.16 20.66
C ALA A 519 7.17 20.66 20.92
N LEU A 520 6.22 20.05 20.22
CA LEU A 520 5.68 18.72 20.51
C LEU A 520 6.02 17.65 19.46
N HIS A 521 6.94 17.93 18.53
CA HIS A 521 7.36 16.97 17.48
C HIS A 521 7.90 15.62 18.00
N SER A 522 8.33 15.55 19.26
CA SER A 522 8.81 14.31 19.88
C SER A 522 7.67 13.32 20.17
N VAL A 523 6.44 13.81 20.29
CA VAL A 523 5.23 13.05 20.66
C VAL A 523 4.10 13.15 19.62
N LEU A 524 4.09 14.20 18.80
CA LEU A 524 3.15 14.44 17.71
C LEU A 524 3.84 14.41 16.34
N SER A 525 3.17 13.80 15.36
CA SER A 525 3.50 13.91 13.94
C SER A 525 2.83 15.15 13.39
N VAL A 526 3.60 16.22 13.23
CA VAL A 526 3.14 17.51 12.69
C VAL A 526 3.70 17.63 11.27
N PRO A 527 2.87 17.49 10.23
CA PRO A 527 3.32 17.57 8.84
C PRO A 527 3.61 19.02 8.42
N ASN A 528 4.53 19.20 7.46
CA ASN A 528 4.82 20.54 6.90
C ASN A 528 3.69 21.06 5.99
N SER A 529 2.88 20.16 5.44
CA SER A 529 1.71 20.52 4.62
C SER A 529 0.55 20.88 5.53
N GLN A 530 -0.06 22.05 5.27
CA GLN A 530 -1.17 22.59 6.05
C GLN A 530 -2.48 21.79 5.93
N ASP A 531 -2.59 20.93 4.91
CA ASP A 531 -3.78 20.10 4.67
C ASP A 531 -3.63 18.67 5.21
N THR A 532 -2.42 18.30 5.62
CA THR A 532 -2.17 16.97 6.20
C THR A 532 -2.48 17.00 7.69
N PRO A 533 -3.18 16.00 8.24
CA PRO A 533 -3.61 16.08 9.63
C PRO A 533 -2.50 15.80 10.63
N VAL A 534 -2.59 16.47 11.78
CA VAL A 534 -1.72 16.28 12.94
C VAL A 534 -2.10 14.97 13.61
N ARG A 535 -1.12 14.14 13.96
CA ARG A 535 -1.36 12.80 14.53
C ARG A 535 -0.54 12.55 15.79
N LEU A 536 -1.04 11.68 16.65
CA LEU A 536 -0.23 11.10 17.72
C LEU A 536 0.82 10.18 17.10
N LEU A 537 2.06 10.24 17.58
CA LEU A 537 3.07 9.26 17.16
C LEU A 537 2.81 7.88 17.74
N HIS A 538 2.12 7.82 18.90
CA HIS A 538 1.74 6.58 19.55
C HIS A 538 0.60 6.81 20.56
N LEU A 539 -0.35 5.87 20.63
CA LEU A 539 -1.52 5.95 21.53
C LEU A 539 -1.18 6.04 23.01
N SER A 540 -0.02 5.54 23.46
CA SER A 540 0.37 5.67 24.87
C SER A 540 0.52 7.11 25.34
N PHE A 541 0.69 8.08 24.42
CA PHE A 541 0.70 9.49 24.80
C PHE A 541 -0.70 9.97 25.20
N ARG A 542 -1.72 9.56 24.43
CA ARG A 542 -3.12 9.74 24.81
C ARG A 542 -3.41 9.05 26.14
N ASP A 543 -3.04 7.78 26.27
CA ASP A 543 -3.27 7.00 27.50
C ASP A 543 -2.63 7.67 28.73
N PHE A 544 -1.45 8.26 28.56
CA PHE A 544 -0.76 9.03 29.60
C PHE A 544 -1.52 10.31 29.99
N LEU A 545 -2.05 11.06 29.04
CA LEU A 545 -2.70 12.36 29.29
C LEU A 545 -4.09 12.21 29.93
N ILE A 546 -4.86 11.19 29.56
CA ILE A 546 -6.26 11.02 29.99
C ILE A 546 -6.44 10.07 31.19
N ASP A 547 -5.35 9.48 31.71
CA ASP A 547 -5.43 8.53 32.82
C ASP A 547 -5.97 9.20 34.10
N ARG A 548 -7.17 8.78 34.51
CA ARG A 548 -7.89 9.31 35.68
C ARG A 548 -7.09 9.22 36.98
N GLN A 549 -6.15 8.29 37.11
CA GLN A 549 -5.30 8.19 38.31
C GLN A 549 -4.39 9.41 38.52
N ARG A 550 -4.27 10.27 37.50
CA ARG A 550 -3.45 11.48 37.46
C ARG A 550 -4.23 12.75 37.78
N GLN A 551 -5.55 12.68 37.89
CA GLN A 551 -6.37 13.81 38.28
C GLN A 551 -5.86 14.39 39.61
N GLY A 552 -5.52 15.68 39.60
CA GLY A 552 -4.93 16.38 40.76
C GLY A 552 -3.46 16.05 41.09
N LYS A 553 -2.81 15.14 40.36
CA LYS A 553 -1.39 14.77 40.56
C LYS A 553 -0.46 15.25 39.44
N SER A 554 -0.98 15.45 38.24
CA SER A 554 -0.21 15.93 37.09
C SER A 554 -0.82 17.20 36.52
N GLN A 555 0.01 18.21 36.30
CA GLN A 555 -0.38 19.46 35.64
C GLN A 555 -0.72 19.27 34.15
N PHE A 556 -0.28 18.17 33.52
CA PHE A 556 -0.57 17.87 32.11
C PHE A 556 -1.78 16.95 31.94
N TRP A 557 -2.45 16.55 33.03
CA TRP A 557 -3.63 15.70 32.93
C TRP A 557 -4.77 16.42 32.21
N ILE A 558 -5.50 15.66 31.40
CA ILE A 558 -6.58 16.13 30.56
C ILE A 558 -7.85 15.40 30.97
N ASP A 559 -8.88 16.16 31.35
CA ASP A 559 -10.21 15.62 31.55
C ASP A 559 -10.84 15.34 30.18
N ALA A 560 -10.89 14.05 29.81
CA ALA A 560 -11.45 13.64 28.54
C ALA A 560 -12.93 14.01 28.42
N SER A 561 -13.72 13.89 29.50
CA SER A 561 -15.16 14.23 29.51
C SER A 561 -15.36 15.72 29.19
N ASP A 562 -14.65 16.58 29.92
CA ASP A 562 -14.73 18.02 29.73
C ASP A 562 -14.26 18.47 28.34
N THR A 563 -13.22 17.80 27.82
CA THR A 563 -12.72 18.05 26.46
C THR A 563 -13.74 17.62 25.40
N GLN A 564 -14.40 16.46 25.57
CA GLN A 564 -15.46 16.01 24.67
C GLN A 564 -16.66 16.97 24.68
N ASN A 565 -17.03 17.50 25.85
CA ASN A 565 -18.09 18.48 25.98
C ASN A 565 -17.74 19.81 25.27
N SER A 566 -16.48 20.25 25.44
CA SER A 566 -15.94 21.42 24.75
C SER A 566 -15.98 21.24 23.22
N LEU A 567 -15.56 20.08 22.72
CA LEU A 567 -15.61 19.77 21.28
C LEU A 567 -17.03 19.72 20.74
N THR A 568 -17.99 19.20 21.51
CA THR A 568 -19.41 19.26 21.14
C THR A 568 -19.84 20.70 20.90
N SER A 569 -19.51 21.59 21.83
CA SER A 569 -19.82 23.02 21.72
C SER A 569 -19.15 23.65 20.50
N PHE A 570 -17.85 23.41 20.30
CA PHE A 570 -17.11 23.90 19.13
C PHE A 570 -17.69 23.39 17.80
N CYS A 571 -18.09 22.13 17.71
CA CYS A 571 -18.73 21.58 16.51
C CYS A 571 -20.07 22.27 16.23
N LEU A 572 -20.91 22.46 17.25
CA LEU A 572 -22.21 23.12 17.11
C LEU A 572 -22.07 24.59 16.72
N GLU A 573 -21.13 25.31 17.32
CA GLU A 573 -20.81 26.70 16.98
C GLU A 573 -20.28 26.82 15.55
N LEU A 574 -19.37 25.94 15.13
CA LEU A 574 -18.84 25.92 13.77
C LEU A 574 -19.96 25.66 12.74
N MET A 575 -20.84 24.70 13.01
CA MET A 575 -21.97 24.40 12.14
C MET A 575 -23.01 25.52 12.10
N SER A 576 -23.19 26.26 13.18
CA SER A 576 -24.19 27.34 13.29
C SER A 576 -23.64 28.72 12.89
N GLY A 577 -22.33 28.80 12.60
CA GLY A 577 -21.64 30.03 12.25
C GLY A 577 -22.00 30.58 10.86
N PRO A 578 -21.52 31.79 10.52
CA PRO A 578 -21.83 32.45 9.24
C PRO A 578 -21.29 31.69 8.01
N ASP A 579 -20.15 31.02 8.15
CA ASP A 579 -19.55 30.15 7.14
C ASP A 579 -19.88 28.66 7.38
N GLY A 580 -20.89 28.39 8.22
CA GLY A 580 -21.31 27.06 8.64
C GLY A 580 -22.35 26.43 7.71
N LEU A 581 -23.20 25.56 8.28
CA LEU A 581 -24.26 24.90 7.53
C LEU A 581 -25.34 25.91 7.11
N HIS A 582 -25.66 25.94 5.83
CA HIS A 582 -26.81 26.66 5.31
C HIS A 582 -27.62 25.77 4.37
N GLN A 583 -28.86 26.20 4.08
CA GLN A 583 -29.71 25.49 3.14
C GLN A 583 -29.02 25.40 1.78
N ASP A 584 -29.07 24.21 1.19
CA ASP A 584 -28.47 23.93 -0.12
C ASP A 584 -26.97 24.26 -0.19
N ILE A 585 -26.20 23.77 0.78
CA ILE A 585 -24.76 24.06 0.90
C ILE A 585 -23.94 23.75 -0.36
N CYS A 586 -24.32 22.71 -1.10
CA CYS A 586 -23.68 22.33 -2.36
C CYS A 586 -24.31 23.02 -3.59
N ASN A 587 -25.21 23.98 -3.40
CA ASN A 587 -25.92 24.72 -4.45
C ASN A 587 -26.52 23.80 -5.53
N LEU A 588 -27.22 22.76 -5.08
CA LEU A 588 -27.81 21.73 -5.90
C LEU A 588 -29.06 22.31 -6.57
N SER A 589 -28.93 22.67 -7.85
CA SER A 589 -29.99 23.35 -8.62
C SER A 589 -31.33 22.61 -8.69
N ARG A 590 -31.39 21.33 -8.26
CA ARG A 590 -32.59 20.49 -8.24
C ARG A 590 -32.81 19.88 -6.85
N PRO A 591 -33.89 20.26 -6.15
CA PRO A 591 -34.33 19.55 -4.96
C PRO A 591 -34.59 18.07 -5.28
N GLY A 592 -33.99 17.16 -4.52
CA GLY A 592 -34.11 15.71 -4.72
C GLY A 592 -32.99 15.03 -5.51
N THR A 593 -31.89 15.73 -5.83
CA THR A 593 -30.67 15.14 -6.40
C THR A 593 -30.16 14.00 -5.51
N MET A 594 -29.91 12.81 -6.07
CA MET A 594 -29.45 11.67 -5.28
C MET A 594 -27.99 11.87 -4.83
N ARG A 595 -27.61 11.38 -3.64
CA ARG A 595 -26.22 11.47 -3.16
C ARG A 595 -25.21 10.86 -4.14
N SER A 596 -25.58 9.80 -4.84
CA SER A 596 -24.75 9.14 -5.86
C SER A 596 -24.50 9.99 -7.11
N GLU A 597 -25.32 11.02 -7.35
CA GLU A 597 -25.21 11.94 -8.49
C GLU A 597 -24.37 13.17 -8.16
N ILE A 598 -24.07 13.39 -6.87
CA ILE A 598 -23.22 14.50 -6.41
C ILE A 598 -21.77 14.02 -6.42
N ASP A 599 -20.95 14.68 -7.24
CA ASP A 599 -19.53 14.41 -7.29
C ASP A 599 -18.85 14.83 -5.97
N GLU A 600 -17.81 14.08 -5.59
CA GLU A 600 -17.07 14.32 -4.36
C GLU A 600 -16.36 15.69 -4.37
N GLY A 601 -15.96 16.16 -5.56
CA GLY A 601 -15.35 17.48 -5.76
C GLY A 601 -16.27 18.62 -5.31
N THR A 602 -17.54 18.60 -5.73
CA THR A 602 -18.57 19.56 -5.31
C THR A 602 -18.78 19.55 -3.80
N ILE A 603 -18.72 18.38 -3.16
CA ILE A 603 -18.82 18.31 -1.70
C ILE A 603 -17.60 18.95 -1.05
N THR A 604 -16.39 18.58 -1.47
CA THR A 604 -15.15 19.12 -0.89
C THR A 604 -14.94 20.62 -1.13
N SER A 605 -15.54 21.20 -2.18
CA SER A 605 -15.44 22.63 -2.46
C SER A 605 -16.41 23.48 -1.62
N HIS A 606 -17.52 22.91 -1.14
CA HIS A 606 -18.53 23.63 -0.35
C HIS A 606 -18.50 23.28 1.13
N LEU A 607 -18.06 22.07 1.49
CA LEU A 607 -17.93 21.61 2.88
C LEU A 607 -16.45 21.51 3.23
N SER A 608 -15.95 22.46 4.01
CA SER A 608 -14.57 22.43 4.50
C SER A 608 -14.33 21.20 5.40
N PRO A 609 -13.07 20.73 5.54
CA PRO A 609 -12.77 19.50 6.28
C PRO A 609 -13.23 19.55 7.75
N GLU A 610 -13.06 20.69 8.43
CA GLU A 610 -13.56 20.89 9.80
C GLU A 610 -15.08 20.88 9.90
N LEU A 611 -15.80 21.37 8.88
CA LEU A 611 -17.26 21.37 8.88
C LEU A 611 -17.79 19.94 8.63
N GLN A 612 -17.15 19.19 7.73
CA GLN A 612 -17.44 17.76 7.54
C GLN A 612 -17.22 16.96 8.82
N TYR A 613 -16.11 17.25 9.52
CA TYR A 613 -15.82 16.65 10.82
C TYR A 613 -16.93 16.95 11.83
N ALA A 614 -17.28 18.23 12.01
CA ALA A 614 -18.31 18.64 12.95
C ALA A 614 -19.65 17.97 12.66
N CYS A 615 -20.09 17.95 11.39
CA CYS A 615 -21.32 17.30 10.97
C CYS A 615 -21.35 15.79 11.30
N ARG A 616 -20.21 15.13 11.21
CA ARG A 616 -20.10 13.67 11.37
C ARG A 616 -19.96 13.24 12.82
N TYR A 617 -19.29 14.02 13.67
CA TYR A 617 -18.80 13.56 14.96
C TYR A 617 -19.33 14.31 16.18
N TRP A 618 -20.10 15.41 16.02
CA TRP A 618 -20.62 16.16 17.17
C TRP A 618 -21.46 15.29 18.13
N VAL A 619 -22.25 14.35 17.61
CA VAL A 619 -23.03 13.40 18.42
C VAL A 619 -22.12 12.45 19.20
N SER A 620 -21.05 11.96 18.56
CA SER A 620 -20.07 11.07 19.22
C SER A 620 -19.40 11.78 20.40
N HIS A 621 -19.03 13.05 20.20
CA HIS A 621 -18.48 13.88 21.28
C HIS A 621 -19.49 14.06 22.41
N LEU A 622 -20.76 14.34 22.09
CA LEU A 622 -21.82 14.51 23.09
C LEU A 622 -22.08 13.22 23.90
N GLU A 623 -22.10 12.06 23.24
CA GLU A 623 -22.29 10.77 23.90
C GLU A 623 -21.13 10.38 24.83
N GLN A 624 -19.92 10.89 24.55
CA GLN A 624 -18.70 10.63 25.33
C GLN A 624 -18.38 11.73 26.37
N SER A 625 -19.21 12.77 26.45
CA SER A 625 -19.05 13.91 27.35
C SER A 625 -19.41 13.60 28.80
#